data_AF-I7KMB4-F1
#
_entry.id   AF-I7KMB4-F1
#
_cell.length_a   1.000
_cell.length_b   1.000
_cell.length_c   1.000
_cell.angle_alpha   90.00
_cell.angle_beta   90.00
_cell.angle_gamma   90.00
#
_symmetry.space_group_name_H-M   'P 1'
#
loop_
_entity.id
_entity.type
_entity.pdbx_description
1 polymer ?
#
loop_
_entity_poly.entity_id
_entity_poly.type
_entity_poly.pdbx_seq_one_letter_code
_entity_poly.pdbx_strand_id
1 'polypeptide(L)'
;MHLIDVTNSYAELVHSQLNTTDATYVKVYSLGNTSVVYTESKIAIGIVLENHDRRIRENEVEFVIKRLVKNHDATYTLTVDRSRHLIEIHLDK
;
A
#
# COMPACT_ATOMS: atom_id res chain seq x y z
N MET A 1 -8.56 1.51 -14.11
CA MET A 1 -7.40 1.87 -13.25
C MET A 1 -6.33 0.81 -13.47
N HIS A 2 -5.06 1.18 -13.59
CA HIS A 2 -3.95 0.23 -13.73
C HIS A 2 -3.00 0.39 -12.56
N LEU A 3 -2.62 -0.73 -11.95
CA LEU A 3 -1.61 -0.79 -10.90
C LEU A 3 -0.29 -1.21 -11.54
N ILE A 4 0.67 -0.29 -11.62
CA ILE A 4 1.94 -0.48 -12.30
C ILE A 4 3.04 -0.66 -11.25
N ASP A 5 3.80 -1.76 -11.32
CA ASP A 5 4.97 -1.96 -10.46
C ASP A 5 6.09 -1.01 -10.87
N VAL A 6 6.45 -0.09 -9.97
CA VAL A 6 7.50 0.90 -10.15
C VAL A 6 8.60 0.74 -9.09
N THR A 7 8.67 -0.42 -8.43
CA THR A 7 9.57 -0.69 -7.29
C THR A 7 11.03 -0.35 -7.58
N ASN A 8 11.50 -0.60 -8.81
CA ASN A 8 12.88 -0.32 -9.22
C ASN A 8 13.23 1.17 -9.16
N SER A 9 12.25 2.06 -9.29
CA SER A 9 12.45 3.52 -9.17
C SER A 9 12.54 3.99 -7.71
N TYR A 10 12.28 3.10 -6.74
CA TYR A 10 12.23 3.41 -5.31
C TYR A 10 13.21 2.52 -4.51
N ALA A 11 14.36 2.18 -5.10
CA ALA A 11 15.33 1.26 -4.50
C ALA A 11 15.75 1.67 -3.07
N GLU A 12 16.01 2.96 -2.84
CA GLU A 12 16.40 3.45 -1.50
C GLU A 12 15.30 3.22 -0.45
N LEU A 13 14.04 3.53 -0.79
CA LEU A 13 12.89 3.28 0.08
C LEU A 13 12.76 1.78 0.39
N VAL A 14 12.83 0.94 -0.64
CA VAL A 14 12.73 -0.53 -0.50
C VAL A 14 13.82 -1.05 0.43
N HIS A 15 15.07 -0.64 0.21
CA HIS A 15 16.19 -1.02 1.06
C HIS A 15 16.02 -0.52 2.50
N SER A 16 15.58 0.72 2.68
CA SER A 16 15.33 1.28 4.01
C SER A 16 14.27 0.48 4.77
N GLN A 17 13.16 0.14 4.11
CA GLN A 17 12.07 -0.62 4.72
C GLN A 17 12.53 -2.04 5.10
N LEU A 18 13.21 -2.75 4.20
CA LEU A 18 13.74 -4.09 4.47
C LEU A 18 14.80 -4.13 5.58
N ASN A 19 15.59 -3.06 5.73
CA ASN A 19 16.68 -3.03 6.71
C ASN A 19 16.23 -2.50 8.10
N THR A 20 15.16 -1.72 8.16
CA THR A 20 14.77 -0.99 9.39
C THR A 20 13.48 -1.53 10.01
N THR A 21 12.72 -2.34 9.29
CA THR A 21 11.44 -2.91 9.75
C THR A 21 11.48 -4.45 9.72
N ASP A 22 10.42 -5.11 10.20
CA ASP A 22 10.24 -6.56 10.09
C ASP A 22 9.70 -7.00 8.71
N ALA A 23 9.55 -6.06 7.77
CA ALA A 23 9.09 -6.36 6.42
C ALA A 23 10.10 -7.28 5.71
N THR A 24 9.57 -8.38 5.18
CA THR A 24 10.34 -9.35 4.38
C THR A 24 10.19 -9.13 2.88
N TYR A 25 9.19 -8.35 2.49
CA TYR A 25 8.88 -8.04 1.10
C TYR A 25 8.28 -6.65 1.00
N VAL A 26 8.78 -5.86 0.05
CA VAL A 26 8.35 -4.47 -0.19
C VAL A 26 8.18 -4.27 -1.69
N LYS A 27 7.05 -3.69 -2.08
CA LYS A 27 6.75 -3.29 -3.45
C LYS A 27 6.18 -1.89 -3.49
N VAL A 28 6.51 -1.16 -4.55
CA VAL A 28 5.96 0.17 -4.80
C VAL A 28 5.23 0.15 -6.13
N TYR A 29 3.99 0.62 -6.12
CA TYR A 29 3.12 0.70 -7.28
C TYR A 29 2.67 2.13 -7.53
N SER A 30 2.41 2.44 -8.79
CA SER A 30 1.69 3.64 -9.21
C SER A 30 0.27 3.26 -9.63
N LEU A 31 -0.70 4.01 -9.13
CA LEU A 31 -2.10 4.00 -9.53
C LEU A 31 -2.48 5.38 -10.07
N GLY A 32 -1.98 5.70 -11.28
CA GLY A 32 -2.01 7.07 -11.77
C GLY A 32 -1.14 7.98 -10.89
N ASN A 33 -1.69 9.06 -10.35
CA ASN A 33 -0.98 9.98 -9.46
C ASN A 33 -0.94 9.52 -7.99
N THR A 34 -1.58 8.40 -7.65
CA THR A 34 -1.54 7.83 -6.30
C THR A 34 -0.40 6.82 -6.22
N SER A 35 0.51 7.01 -5.28
CA SER A 35 1.56 6.06 -4.93
C SER A 35 1.01 5.02 -3.96
N VAL A 36 1.37 3.76 -4.14
CA VAL A 36 0.95 2.65 -3.29
C VAL A 36 2.18 1.88 -2.83
N VAL A 37 2.44 1.84 -1.54
CA VAL A 37 3.51 1.03 -0.94
C VAL A 37 2.87 -0.20 -0.32
N TYR A 38 3.33 -1.38 -0.73
CA TYR A 38 2.96 -2.67 -0.17
C TYR A 38 4.12 -3.23 0.63
N THR A 39 3.87 -3.60 1.88
CA THR A 39 4.83 -4.24 2.77
C THR A 39 4.24 -5.53 3.32
N GLU A 40 5.04 -6.57 3.38
CA GLU A 40 4.61 -7.87 3.89
C GLU A 40 5.67 -8.44 4.84
N SER A 41 5.23 -8.79 6.04
CA SER A 41 6.02 -9.51 7.04
C SER A 41 5.46 -10.92 7.25
N LYS A 42 6.05 -11.64 8.20
CA LYS A 42 5.56 -12.98 8.59
C LYS A 42 4.17 -12.93 9.21
N ILE A 43 3.81 -11.83 9.87
CA ILE A 43 2.60 -11.71 10.70
C ILE A 43 1.56 -10.76 10.13
N ALA A 44 1.94 -9.87 9.21
CA ALA A 44 1.03 -8.84 8.71
C ALA A 44 1.32 -8.41 7.27
N ILE A 45 0.33 -7.75 6.69
CA ILE A 45 0.44 -6.99 5.43
C ILE A 45 0.07 -5.54 5.74
N GLY A 46 0.91 -4.61 5.27
CA GLY A 46 0.66 -3.17 5.28
C GLY A 46 0.54 -2.65 3.85
N ILE A 47 -0.45 -1.80 3.62
CA ILE A 47 -0.62 -1.08 2.35
C ILE A 47 -0.82 0.40 2.67
N VAL A 48 0.01 1.26 2.09
CA VAL A 48 -0.12 2.71 2.21
C VAL A 48 -0.43 3.28 0.84
N LEU A 49 -1.50 4.07 0.74
CA LEU A 49 -1.85 4.84 -0.44
C LEU A 49 -1.62 6.31 -0.12
N GLU A 50 -0.87 6.99 -0.96
CA GLU A 50 -0.59 8.42 -0.84
C GLU A 50 -0.87 9.14 -2.15
N ASN A 51 -1.53 10.29 -2.07
CA ASN A 51 -1.69 11.19 -3.20
C ASN A 51 -1.41 12.63 -2.74
N HIS A 52 -0.46 13.32 -3.36
CA HIS A 52 -0.09 14.67 -2.97
C HIS A 52 -1.01 15.76 -3.54
N ASP A 53 -1.74 15.47 -4.63
CA ASP A 53 -2.51 16.47 -5.38
C ASP A 53 -3.99 16.52 -4.97
N ARG A 54 -4.55 15.36 -4.58
CA ARG A 54 -5.98 15.22 -4.34
C ARG A 54 -6.29 14.13 -3.32
N ARG A 55 -7.53 14.18 -2.81
CA ARG A 55 -8.08 13.10 -1.99
C ARG A 55 -8.15 11.79 -2.77
N ILE A 56 -7.79 10.71 -2.10
CA ILE A 56 -7.92 9.34 -2.60
C ILE A 56 -9.40 8.94 -2.52
N ARG A 57 -9.90 8.37 -3.62
CA ARG A 57 -11.29 7.95 -3.74
C ARG A 57 -11.46 6.52 -3.22
N GLU A 58 -12.65 6.21 -2.72
CA GLU A 58 -12.95 4.88 -2.16
C GLU A 58 -12.79 3.76 -3.19
N ASN A 59 -13.14 4.01 -4.45
CA ASN A 59 -12.95 3.03 -5.52
C ASN A 59 -11.46 2.72 -5.80
N GLU A 60 -10.54 3.65 -5.51
CA GLU A 60 -9.09 3.39 -5.61
C GLU A 60 -8.64 2.44 -4.49
N VAL A 61 -9.12 2.67 -3.27
CA VAL A 61 -8.84 1.82 -2.09
C VAL A 61 -9.36 0.39 -2.34
N GLU A 62 -10.61 0.26 -2.74
CA GLU A 62 -11.23 -1.04 -3.08
C GLU A 62 -10.47 -1.78 -4.17
N PHE A 63 -10.05 -1.05 -5.21
CA PHE A 63 -9.27 -1.63 -6.31
C PHE A 63 -7.92 -2.16 -5.85
N VAL A 64 -7.21 -1.42 -5.00
CA VAL A 64 -5.91 -1.84 -4.44
C VAL A 64 -6.08 -3.06 -3.55
N ILE A 65 -7.05 -3.06 -2.63
CA ILE A 65 -7.35 -4.21 -1.76
C ILE A 65 -7.62 -5.44 -2.62
N LYS A 66 -8.53 -5.33 -3.59
CA LYS A 66 -8.89 -6.45 -4.48
C LYS A 66 -7.69 -6.99 -5.27
N ARG A 67 -6.71 -6.13 -5.61
CA ARG A 67 -5.57 -6.52 -6.44
C ARG A 67 -4.40 -7.09 -5.64
N LEU A 68 -4.18 -6.59 -4.42
CA LEU A 68 -3.00 -6.93 -3.62
C LEU A 68 -3.30 -7.92 -2.49
N VAL A 69 -4.53 -7.93 -1.96
CA VAL A 69 -4.95 -8.87 -0.93
C VAL A 69 -5.53 -10.12 -1.59
N LYS A 70 -4.84 -11.26 -1.46
CA LYS A 70 -5.23 -12.53 -2.09
C LYS A 70 -6.44 -13.20 -1.43
N ASN A 71 -6.62 -13.01 -0.12
CA ASN A 71 -7.73 -13.58 0.63
C ASN A 71 -8.83 -12.53 0.83
N HIS A 72 -9.92 -12.66 0.07
CA HIS A 72 -11.02 -11.70 0.12
C HIS A 72 -11.81 -11.72 1.44
N ASP A 73 -11.65 -12.77 2.26
CA ASP A 73 -12.28 -12.89 3.58
C ASP A 73 -11.38 -12.37 4.72
N ALA A 74 -10.19 -11.84 4.40
CA ALA A 74 -9.29 -11.29 5.41
C ALA A 74 -9.89 -10.01 6.03
N THR A 75 -9.90 -9.97 7.36
CA THR A 75 -10.26 -8.76 8.10
C THR A 75 -9.11 -7.76 8.02
N TYR A 76 -9.42 -6.51 7.68
CA TYR A 76 -8.45 -5.44 7.62
C TYR A 76 -8.92 -4.22 8.41
N THR A 77 -7.97 -3.49 8.96
CA THR A 77 -8.19 -2.18 9.56
C THR A 77 -7.82 -1.10 8.56
N LEU A 78 -8.74 -0.17 8.32
CA LEU A 78 -8.54 0.98 7.45
C LEU A 78 -8.35 2.24 8.31
N THR A 79 -7.18 2.86 8.22
CA THR A 79 -6.89 4.16 8.84
C THR A 79 -6.82 5.22 7.74
N VAL A 80 -7.58 6.30 7.91
CA VAL A 80 -7.68 7.37 6.92
C VAL A 80 -7.35 8.69 7.59
N ASP A 81 -6.42 9.45 7.00
CA ASP A 81 -6.09 10.77 7.51
C ASP A 81 -7.25 11.77 7.33
N ARG A 82 -7.22 12.89 8.05
CA ARG A 82 -8.30 13.90 8.01
C ARG A 82 -8.54 14.44 6.59
N SER A 83 -7.49 14.55 5.79
CA SER A 83 -7.53 15.14 4.46
C SER A 83 -7.81 14.12 3.35
N ARG A 84 -7.77 12.81 3.66
CA ARG A 84 -7.86 11.68 2.71
C ARG A 84 -6.77 11.66 1.65
N HIS A 85 -5.60 12.24 1.91
CA HIS A 85 -4.42 12.14 1.03
C HIS A 85 -3.54 10.95 1.39
N LEU A 86 -3.71 10.41 2.61
CA LEU A 86 -3.01 9.23 3.09
C LEU A 86 -4.03 8.22 3.64
N ILE A 87 -3.95 6.99 3.12
CA ILE A 87 -4.77 5.88 3.57
C ILE A 87 -3.86 4.70 3.88
N GLU A 88 -3.99 4.15 5.07
CA GLU A 88 -3.25 2.99 5.53
C GLU A 88 -4.21 1.82 5.73
N ILE A 89 -3.79 0.65 5.27
CA ILE A 89 -4.54 -0.59 5.35
C ILE A 89 -3.63 -1.60 6.06
N HIS A 90 -4.13 -2.17 7.15
CA HIS A 90 -3.40 -3.17 7.93
C HIS A 90 -4.19 -4.48 7.98
N LEU A 91 -3.52 -5.58 7.66
CA LEU A 91 -4.06 -6.93 7.71
C LEU A 91 -3.17 -7.81 8.58
N ASP A 92 -3.74 -8.44 9.59
CA ASP A 92 -3.09 -9.51 10.35
C ASP A 92 -3.20 -10.84 9.58
N LYS A 93 -2.15 -11.66 9.62
CA LYS A 93 -2.09 -12.98 8.98
C LYS A 93 -2.33 -14.14 9.94
#